data_AF-A0A9D0YKZ5-F1
#
_entry.id   AF-A0A9D0YKZ5-F1
#
_cell.length_a   1.000
_cell.length_b   1.000
_cell.length_c   1.000
_cell.angle_alpha   90.00
_cell.angle_beta   90.00
_cell.angle_gamma   90.00
#
_symmetry.space_group_name_H-M   'P 1'
#
loop_
_entity.id
_entity.type
_entity.pdbx_description
1 polymer ?
#
loop_
_entity_poly.entity_id
_entity_poly.type
_entity_poly.pdbx_seq_one_letter_code
_entity_poly.pdbx_strand_id
1 'polypeptide(L)'
;MENNIALIVFSIIGLIIFANMVKIFLDSFSNKKRYKEIYRVRGEITEKVRPYLGSLEKKFKNDKNAEKFGVYVYEQFKDKLQSKNEKLIEKEICKCCSAYEGADCKEDFCLKASGIACDKR
;
A
#
# COMPACT_ATOMS: atom_id res chain seq x y z
N MET A 1 43.77 -6.00 39.56
CA MET A 1 42.29 -5.87 39.61
C MET A 1 41.77 -4.84 38.61
N GLU A 2 42.47 -3.73 38.37
CA GLU A 2 42.06 -2.65 37.45
C GLU A 2 41.84 -3.11 35.98
N ASN A 3 42.72 -3.97 35.44
CA ASN A 3 42.57 -4.47 34.07
C ASN A 3 41.30 -5.30 33.83
N ASN A 4 40.80 -6.00 34.86
CA ASN A 4 39.58 -6.81 34.73
C ASN A 4 38.33 -5.94 34.72
N ILE A 5 38.34 -4.82 35.46
CA ILE A 5 37.22 -3.86 35.49
C ILE A 5 37.10 -3.17 34.13
N ALA A 6 38.23 -2.76 33.53
CA ALA A 6 38.24 -2.17 32.19
C ALA A 6 37.67 -3.13 31.13
N LEU A 7 38.07 -4.41 31.16
CA LEU A 7 37.56 -5.44 30.24
C LEU A 7 36.04 -5.66 30.37
N ILE A 8 35.50 -5.64 31.60
CA ILE A 8 34.07 -5.77 31.86
C ILE A 8 33.31 -4.56 31.29
N VAL A 9 33.82 -3.35 31.50
CA VAL A 9 33.21 -2.12 30.98
C VAL A 9 33.19 -2.10 29.45
N PHE A 10 34.30 -2.45 28.79
CA PHE A 10 34.35 -2.55 27.33
C PHE A 10 33.41 -3.64 26.78
N SER A 11 33.27 -4.76 27.49
CA SER A 11 32.35 -5.83 27.09
C SER A 11 30.88 -5.40 27.17
N ILE A 12 30.50 -4.62 28.18
CA ILE A 12 29.15 -4.08 28.33
C ILE A 12 28.85 -3.05 27.23
N ILE A 13 29.79 -2.15 26.95
CA ILE A 13 29.66 -1.17 25.86
C ILE A 13 29.53 -1.89 24.51
N GLY A 14 30.33 -2.94 24.27
CA GLY A 14 30.24 -3.77 23.08
C GLY A 14 28.87 -4.44 22.92
N LEU A 15 28.29 -4.97 24.01
CA LEU A 15 26.95 -5.55 24.01
C LEU A 15 25.85 -4.53 23.68
N ILE A 16 25.94 -3.31 24.22
CA ILE A 16 24.97 -2.24 23.93
C ILE A 16 25.02 -1.84 22.46
N ILE A 17 26.23 -1.68 21.89
CA ILE A 17 26.41 -1.36 20.47
C ILE A 17 25.86 -2.48 19.60
N PHE A 18 26.13 -3.75 19.96
CA PHE A 18 25.63 -4.91 19.24
C PHE A 18 24.10 -4.99 19.25
N ALA A 19 23.47 -4.79 20.41
CA ALA A 19 22.01 -4.78 20.53
C ALA A 19 21.37 -3.68 19.67
N ASN A 20 21.96 -2.48 19.65
CA ASN A 20 21.49 -1.38 18.81
C ASN A 20 21.66 -1.68 17.32
N MET A 21 22.77 -2.29 16.91
CA MET A 21 22.98 -2.74 15.53
C MET A 21 21.90 -3.76 15.11
N VAL A 22 21.67 -4.81 15.92
CA VAL A 22 20.66 -5.83 15.62
C VAL A 22 19.28 -5.20 15.48
N LYS A 23 18.92 -4.24 16.33
CA LYS A 23 17.65 -3.50 16.25
C LYS A 23 17.51 -2.74 14.92
N ILE A 24 18.56 -2.01 14.51
CA ILE A 24 18.58 -1.28 13.22
C ILE A 24 18.44 -2.25 12.04
N PHE A 25 19.12 -3.39 12.08
CA PHE A 25 19.02 -4.41 11.02
C PHE A 25 17.61 -5.03 10.95
N LEU A 26 17.02 -5.36 12.09
CA LEU A 26 15.65 -5.90 12.15
C LEU A 26 14.62 -4.88 11.65
N ASP A 27 14.73 -3.61 12.06
CA ASP A 27 13.84 -2.53 11.64
C ASP A 27 13.98 -2.25 10.13
N SER A 28 15.20 -2.26 9.59
CA SER A 28 15.47 -2.10 8.16
C SER A 28 14.87 -3.24 7.33
N PHE A 29 15.02 -4.49 7.79
CA PHE A 29 14.48 -5.66 7.09
C PHE A 29 12.94 -5.71 7.15
N SER A 30 12.36 -5.36 8.30
CA SER A 30 10.92 -5.23 8.49
C SER A 30 10.32 -4.16 7.57
N ASN A 31 10.95 -2.99 7.51
CA ASN A 31 10.54 -1.90 6.62
C ASN A 31 10.62 -2.33 5.14
N LYS A 32 11.70 -3.00 4.72
CA LYS A 32 11.84 -3.47 3.33
C LYS A 32 10.75 -4.46 2.93
N LYS A 33 10.37 -5.38 3.83
CA LYS A 33 9.24 -6.31 3.61
C LYS A 33 7.92 -5.55 3.46
N ARG A 34 7.64 -4.61 4.35
CA ARG A 34 6.41 -3.79 4.33
C ARG A 34 6.30 -2.96 3.06
N TYR A 35 7.39 -2.34 2.62
CA TYR A 35 7.43 -1.60 1.35
C TYR A 35 7.11 -2.51 0.16
N LYS A 36 7.76 -3.68 0.07
CA LYS A 36 7.53 -4.64 -1.01
C LYS A 36 6.08 -5.11 -1.06
N GLU A 37 5.45 -5.31 0.09
CA GLU A 37 4.04 -5.67 0.20
C GLU A 37 3.12 -4.54 -0.29
N ILE A 38 3.35 -3.29 0.13
CA ILE A 38 2.57 -2.12 -0.32
C ILE A 38 2.64 -1.97 -1.85
N TYR A 39 3.83 -2.07 -2.43
CA TYR A 39 4.01 -1.98 -3.89
C TYR A 39 3.29 -3.12 -4.62
N ARG A 40 3.36 -4.35 -4.09
CA ARG A 40 2.64 -5.49 -4.66
C ARG A 40 1.12 -5.29 -4.61
N VAL A 41 0.58 -4.90 -3.46
CA VAL A 41 -0.85 -4.63 -3.27
C VAL A 41 -1.32 -3.50 -4.18
N ARG A 42 -0.57 -2.40 -4.27
CA ARG A 42 -0.88 -1.29 -5.16
C ARG A 42 -0.87 -1.72 -6.63
N GLY A 43 0.10 -2.52 -7.05
CA GLY A 43 0.17 -3.07 -8.40
C GLY A 43 -1.06 -3.92 -8.73
N GLU A 44 -1.40 -4.85 -7.83
CA GLU A 44 -2.56 -5.74 -7.99
C GLU A 44 -3.89 -4.97 -8.04
N ILE A 45 -4.06 -3.95 -7.18
CA ILE A 45 -5.24 -3.06 -7.22
C ILE A 45 -5.28 -2.28 -8.54
N THR A 46 -4.14 -1.75 -8.98
CA THR A 46 -4.06 -0.99 -10.23
C THR A 46 -4.41 -1.86 -11.44
N GLU A 47 -4.02 -3.13 -11.43
CA GLU A 47 -4.29 -4.06 -12.53
C GLU A 47 -5.74 -4.57 -12.50
N LYS A 48 -6.23 -4.97 -11.32
CA LYS A 48 -7.53 -5.63 -11.18
C LYS A 48 -8.70 -4.69 -10.95
N VAL A 49 -8.51 -3.56 -10.28
CA VAL A 49 -9.60 -2.65 -9.89
C VAL A 49 -9.76 -1.54 -10.92
N ARG A 50 -8.63 -0.93 -11.34
CA ARG A 50 -8.63 0.26 -12.20
C ARG A 50 -9.46 0.12 -13.48
N PRO A 51 -9.38 -0.99 -14.25
CA PRO A 51 -10.16 -1.13 -15.49
C PRO A 51 -11.68 -1.14 -15.28
N TYR A 52 -12.13 -1.47 -14.07
CA TYR A 52 -13.55 -1.63 -13.75
C TYR A 52 -14.15 -0.40 -13.06
N LEU A 53 -13.34 0.60 -12.69
CA LEU A 53 -13.81 1.78 -11.95
C LEU A 53 -14.96 2.50 -12.66
N GLY A 54 -14.91 2.65 -13.98
CA GLY A 54 -16.00 3.26 -14.75
C GLY A 54 -17.31 2.46 -14.72
N SER A 55 -17.25 1.12 -14.77
CA SER A 55 -18.44 0.28 -14.62
C SER A 55 -18.97 0.28 -13.19
N LEU A 56 -18.08 0.29 -12.20
CA LEU A 56 -18.44 0.30 -10.78
C LEU A 56 -19.06 1.64 -10.39
N GLU A 57 -18.58 2.76 -10.93
CA GLU A 57 -19.16 4.08 -10.69
C GLU A 57 -20.63 4.13 -11.13
N LYS A 58 -20.94 3.57 -12.30
CA LYS A 58 -22.33 3.48 -12.79
C LYS A 58 -23.20 2.63 -11.87
N LYS A 59 -22.68 1.50 -11.39
CA LYS A 59 -23.40 0.63 -10.44
C LYS A 59 -23.59 1.31 -9.09
N PHE A 60 -22.56 1.98 -8.57
CA PHE A 60 -22.59 2.77 -7.34
C PHE A 60 -23.66 3.87 -7.41
N LYS A 61 -23.74 4.63 -8.51
CA LYS A 61 -24.77 5.67 -8.70
C LYS A 61 -26.20 5.13 -8.72
N ASN A 62 -26.38 3.86 -9.05
CA ASN A 62 -27.68 3.19 -9.06
C ASN A 62 -28.00 2.50 -7.73
N ASP A 63 -27.03 2.39 -6.82
CA ASP A 63 -27.19 1.73 -5.53
C ASP A 63 -27.56 2.76 -4.46
N LYS A 64 -28.79 2.63 -3.92
CA LYS A 64 -29.31 3.54 -2.89
C LYS A 64 -28.71 3.31 -1.50
N ASN A 65 -28.01 2.19 -1.30
CA ASN A 65 -27.44 1.79 -0.01
C ASN A 65 -25.93 2.03 0.06
N ALA A 66 -25.30 2.49 -1.02
CA ALA A 66 -23.86 2.64 -1.06
C ALA A 66 -23.43 4.01 -0.49
N GLU A 67 -22.65 3.99 0.60
CA GLU A 67 -22.25 5.21 1.31
C GLU A 67 -21.09 5.95 0.63
N LYS A 68 -20.05 5.21 0.21
CA LYS A 68 -18.84 5.76 -0.42
C LYS A 68 -18.36 4.86 -1.55
N PHE A 69 -17.95 5.46 -2.66
CA PHE A 69 -17.50 4.72 -3.83
C PHE A 69 -16.30 3.82 -3.52
N GLY A 70 -15.31 4.32 -2.77
CA GLY A 70 -14.14 3.52 -2.37
C GLY A 70 -14.49 2.27 -1.54
N VAL A 71 -15.48 2.37 -0.64
CA VAL A 71 -15.95 1.25 0.17
C VAL A 71 -16.74 0.26 -0.69
N TYR A 72 -17.59 0.77 -1.58
CA TYR A 72 -18.32 -0.06 -2.55
C TYR A 72 -17.35 -0.87 -3.42
N VAL A 73 -16.31 -0.24 -3.94
CA VAL A 73 -15.29 -0.92 -4.75
C VAL A 73 -14.48 -1.92 -3.92
N TYR A 74 -14.16 -1.59 -2.66
CA TYR A 74 -13.50 -2.53 -1.76
C TYR A 74 -14.31 -3.82 -1.58
N GLU A 75 -15.61 -3.71 -1.30
CA GLU A 75 -16.51 -4.85 -1.12
C GLU A 75 -16.58 -5.76 -2.37
N GLN A 76 -16.44 -5.20 -3.57
CA GLN A 76 -16.48 -5.99 -4.82
C GLN A 76 -15.16 -6.75 -5.12
N PHE A 77 -14.06 -6.37 -4.46
CA PHE A 77 -12.72 -6.87 -4.77
C PHE A 77 -11.97 -7.45 -3.57
N LYS A 78 -12.46 -7.30 -2.34
CA LYS A 78 -11.81 -7.83 -1.12
C LYS A 78 -11.49 -9.33 -1.22
N ASP A 79 -12.40 -10.12 -1.80
CA ASP A 79 -12.22 -11.58 -1.97
C ASP A 79 -11.36 -11.95 -3.20
N LYS A 80 -11.11 -10.99 -4.11
CA LYS A 80 -10.38 -11.21 -5.37
C LYS A 80 -8.89 -10.83 -5.28
N LEU A 81 -8.51 -10.19 -4.18
CA LEU A 81 -7.15 -9.74 -3.92
C LEU A 81 -6.45 -10.74 -3.00
N GLN A 82 -5.24 -11.16 -3.37
CA GLN A 82 -4.54 -12.23 -2.66
C GLN A 82 -3.82 -11.76 -1.38
N SER A 83 -3.95 -10.48 -1.01
CA SER A 83 -3.21 -9.93 0.13
C SER A 83 -3.91 -10.18 1.46
N LYS A 84 -3.15 -10.62 2.47
CA LYS A 84 -3.66 -10.93 3.82
C LYS A 84 -3.98 -9.67 4.65
N ASN A 85 -3.63 -8.49 4.15
CA ASN A 85 -3.78 -7.24 4.88
C ASN A 85 -4.97 -6.43 4.37
N GLU A 86 -6.17 -6.79 4.85
CA GLU A 86 -7.44 -6.16 4.46
C GLU A 86 -7.43 -4.64 4.66
N LYS A 87 -6.91 -4.16 5.80
CA LYS A 87 -6.79 -2.71 6.07
C LYS A 87 -5.91 -1.99 5.04
N LEU A 88 -4.85 -2.64 4.57
CA LEU A 88 -3.99 -2.07 3.54
C LEU A 88 -4.70 -2.06 2.18
N ILE A 89 -5.42 -3.14 1.85
CA ILE A 89 -6.22 -3.24 0.63
C ILE A 89 -7.27 -2.14 0.60
N GLU A 90 -8.09 -2.02 1.66
CA GLU A 90 -9.14 -1.02 1.77
C GLU A 90 -8.57 0.39 1.58
N LYS A 91 -7.45 0.70 2.26
CA LYS A 91 -6.80 2.00 2.15
C LYS A 91 -6.31 2.31 0.74
N GLU A 92 -5.67 1.36 0.06
CA GLU A 92 -5.16 1.59 -1.30
C GLU A 92 -6.28 1.58 -2.35
N ILE A 93 -7.37 0.83 -2.17
CA ILE A 93 -8.57 0.92 -3.01
C ILE A 93 -9.22 2.29 -2.86
N CYS A 94 -9.44 2.75 -1.63
CA CYS A 94 -10.01 4.07 -1.38
C CYS A 94 -9.17 5.17 -2.02
N LYS A 95 -7.82 5.12 -1.90
CA LYS A 95 -6.93 6.06 -2.59
C LYS A 95 -7.05 5.97 -4.11
N CYS A 96 -7.15 4.77 -4.67
CA CYS A 96 -7.32 4.57 -6.11
C CYS A 96 -8.64 5.20 -6.60
N CYS A 97 -9.72 5.00 -5.84
CA CYS A 97 -11.04 5.56 -6.14
C CYS A 97 -11.06 7.08 -6.01
N SER A 98 -10.50 7.65 -4.94
CA SER A 98 -10.41 9.12 -4.80
C SER A 98 -9.57 9.77 -5.90
N ALA A 99 -8.48 9.10 -6.33
CA ALA A 99 -7.68 9.57 -7.45
C ALA A 99 -8.48 9.55 -8.77
N TYR A 100 -9.35 8.55 -8.96
CA TYR A 100 -10.25 8.45 -10.11
C TYR A 100 -11.39 9.49 -10.07
N GLU A 101 -12.00 9.71 -8.90
CA GLU A 101 -13.08 10.68 -8.72
C GLU A 101 -12.60 12.13 -8.93
N GLY A 102 -11.39 12.44 -8.46
CA GLY A 102 -10.77 13.75 -8.62
C GLY A 102 -9.96 13.92 -9.92
N ALA A 103 -10.01 12.96 -10.85
CA ALA A 103 -9.29 13.08 -12.11
C ALA A 103 -10.08 13.91 -13.12
N ASP A 104 -9.42 14.90 -13.72
CA ASP A 104 -9.95 15.68 -14.84
C ASP A 104 -10.34 14.78 -16.03
N CYS A 105 -9.54 13.72 -16.25
CA CYS A 105 -9.85 12.69 -17.21
C CYS A 105 -9.91 11.30 -16.58
N LYS A 106 -11.10 10.73 -16.55
CA LYS A 106 -11.36 9.37 -16.06
C LYS A 106 -10.89 8.29 -17.03
N GLU A 107 -10.71 8.62 -18.31
CA GLU A 107 -10.23 7.68 -19.32
C GLU A 107 -8.75 7.33 -19.13
N ASP A 108 -7.92 8.20 -18.54
CA ASP A 108 -6.52 7.88 -18.18
C ASP A 108 -6.42 6.70 -17.19
N PHE A 109 -7.50 6.41 -16.45
CA PHE A 109 -7.57 5.24 -15.59
C PHE A 109 -7.86 3.95 -16.37
N CYS A 110 -8.57 4.04 -17.49
CA CYS A 110 -8.74 2.93 -18.43
C CYS A 110 -7.52 2.77 -19.36
N LEU A 111 -6.86 3.88 -19.73
CA LEU A 111 -5.92 3.94 -20.86
C LEU A 111 -4.44 3.79 -20.49
N LYS A 112 -4.10 3.66 -19.21
CA LYS A 112 -2.71 3.39 -18.80
C LYS A 112 -2.11 2.06 -19.32
N ALA A 113 -2.94 1.21 -19.93
CA ALA A 113 -2.52 0.03 -20.69
C ALA A 113 -2.58 0.22 -22.22
N SER A 114 -3.25 1.26 -22.74
CA SER A 114 -3.50 1.46 -24.18
C SER A 114 -2.75 2.65 -24.80
N GLY A 115 -2.00 3.44 -24.01
CA GLY A 115 -1.10 4.47 -24.54
C GLY A 115 -1.77 5.71 -25.12
N ILE A 116 -3.08 5.88 -24.91
CA ILE A 116 -3.82 7.07 -25.35
C ILE A 116 -3.91 8.01 -24.14
N ALA A 117 -3.19 9.12 -24.20
CA ALA A 117 -3.29 10.18 -23.19
C ALA A 117 -4.55 11.01 -23.45
N CYS A 118 -5.28 11.35 -22.40
CA CYS A 118 -6.39 12.28 -22.53
C CYS A 118 -5.92 13.63 -23.10
N ASP A 119 -6.49 14.04 -24.23
CA ASP A 119 -6.26 15.35 -24.81
C ASP A 119 -6.91 16.40 -23.91
N LYS A 120 -6.09 17.11 -23.13
CA LYS A 120 -6.52 18.24 -22.32
C LYS A 120 -6.79 19.41 -23.27
N ARG A 121 -8.03 19.51 -23.77
CA ARG A 121 -8.54 20.77 -24.33
C ARG A 121 -8.86 21.77 -23.23
#